data_AF-A0A317Z8Q6-F1
#
_entry.id   AF-A0A317Z8Q6-F1
#
_cell.length_a   1.000
_cell.length_b   1.000
_cell.length_c   1.000
_cell.angle_alpha   90.00
_cell.angle_beta   90.00
_cell.angle_gamma   90.00
#
_symmetry.space_group_name_H-M   'P 1'
#
loop_
_entity.id
_entity.type
_entity.pdbx_description
1 polymer ?
#
loop_
_entity_poly.entity_id
_entity_poly.type
_entity_poly.pdbx_seq_one_letter_code
_entity_poly.pdbx_strand_id
1 'polypeptide(L)' 'PVTNFKEANQSDLELFGQLYRELAEQGIFLPPSQFEGMFLSTAHTKEDIEKTLHAFDVALERLGK' A
#
# COMPACT_ATOMS: atom_id res chain seq x y z
N PRO A 1 -8.79 -2.41 15.61
CA PRO A 1 -8.45 -3.32 14.49
C PRO A 1 -9.71 -3.52 13.63
N VAL A 2 -9.57 -3.66 12.32
CA VAL A 2 -10.68 -4.05 11.43
C VAL A 2 -10.90 -5.55 11.57
N THR A 3 -12.13 -5.99 11.84
CA THR A 3 -12.45 -7.39 12.17
C THR A 3 -13.57 -7.99 11.32
N ASN A 4 -14.25 -7.19 10.50
CA ASN A 4 -15.31 -7.64 9.62
C ASN A 4 -15.38 -6.78 8.34
N PHE A 5 -16.15 -7.25 7.36
CA PHE A 5 -16.31 -6.58 6.07
C PHE A 5 -16.91 -5.17 6.19
N LYS A 6 -17.88 -4.97 7.10
CA LYS A 6 -18.54 -3.68 7.27
C LYS A 6 -17.53 -2.61 7.71
N GLU A 7 -16.62 -2.96 8.61
CA GLU A 7 -15.51 -2.10 9.03
C GLU A 7 -14.51 -1.88 7.89
N ALA A 8 -14.11 -2.93 7.16
CA ALA A 8 -13.19 -2.78 6.04
C ALA A 8 -13.72 -1.82 4.96
N ASN A 9 -15.02 -1.88 4.70
CA ASN A 9 -15.72 -1.04 3.72
C ASN A 9 -15.86 0.43 4.13
N GLN A 10 -15.40 0.82 5.33
CA GLN A 10 -15.33 2.23 5.77
C GLN A 10 -13.99 2.90 5.40
N SER A 11 -13.03 2.16 4.85
CA SER A 11 -11.73 2.74 4.45
C SER A 11 -11.89 3.65 3.23
N ASP A 12 -11.00 4.63 3.13
CA ASP A 12 -11.00 5.64 2.06
C ASP A 12 -10.48 5.05 0.73
N LEU A 13 -11.41 4.69 -0.14
CA LEU A 13 -11.13 4.11 -1.45
C LEU A 13 -10.39 5.07 -2.40
N GLU A 14 -10.67 6.38 -2.30
CA GLU A 14 -10.02 7.38 -3.15
C GLU A 14 -8.56 7.55 -2.75
N LEU A 15 -8.30 7.65 -1.44
CA LEU A 15 -6.95 7.69 -0.90
C LEU A 15 -6.16 6.42 -1.25
N PHE A 16 -6.75 5.23 -1.10
CA PHE A 16 -6.09 3.98 -1.49
C PHE A 16 -5.74 3.98 -3.00
N GLY A 17 -6.67 4.43 -3.85
CA GLY A 17 -6.42 4.52 -5.29
C GLY A 17 -5.29 5.48 -5.65
N GLN A 18 -5.16 6.60 -4.93
CA GLN A 18 -4.04 7.54 -5.09
C GLN A 18 -2.72 6.93 -4.61
N LEU A 19 -2.70 6.35 -3.41
CA LEU A 19 -1.54 5.67 -2.85
C LEU A 19 -1.04 4.54 -3.77
N TYR A 20 -1.94 3.73 -4.29
CA TYR A 20 -1.62 2.66 -5.24
C TYR A 20 -0.90 3.20 -6.48
N ARG A 21 -1.36 4.31 -7.06
CA ARG A 21 -0.73 4.92 -8.23
C ARG A 21 0.66 5.47 -7.90
N GLU A 22 0.80 6.21 -6.80
CA GLU A 22 2.10 6.74 -6.35
C GLU A 22 3.13 5.63 -6.09
N LEU A 23 2.71 4.50 -5.51
CA LEU A 23 3.59 3.35 -5.29
C LEU A 23 3.95 2.65 -6.60
N ALA A 24 2.99 2.48 -7.51
CA ALA A 24 3.23 1.87 -8.82
C ALA A 24 4.23 2.69 -9.66
N GLU A 25 4.13 4.03 -9.63
CA GLU A 25 5.10 4.93 -10.28
C GLU A 25 6.52 4.80 -9.70
N GLN A 26 6.65 4.41 -8.44
CA GLN A 26 7.91 4.12 -7.76
C GLN A 26 8.39 2.67 -7.96
N GLY A 27 7.66 1.87 -8.76
CA GLY A 27 7.99 0.47 -9.04
C GLY A 27 7.56 -0.52 -7.95
N ILE A 28 6.71 -0.09 -7.01
CA ILE A 28 6.14 -0.94 -5.96
C ILE A 28 4.72 -1.33 -6.32
N PHE A 29 4.51 -2.61 -6.66
CA PHE A 29 3.20 -3.12 -7.06
C PHE A 29 2.49 -3.80 -5.88
N LEU A 30 1.50 -3.10 -5.32
CA LEU A 30 0.60 -3.67 -4.33
C LEU A 30 -0.54 -4.47 -5.00
N PRO A 31 -1.27 -5.31 -4.25
CA PRO A 31 -2.58 -5.75 -4.68
C PRO A 31 -3.48 -4.55 -5.03
N PRO A 32 -4.18 -4.52 -6.17
CA PRO A 32 -4.96 -3.37 -6.63
C PRO A 32 -6.34 -3.27 -5.94
N SER A 33 -6.39 -3.56 -4.64
CA SER A 33 -7.60 -3.51 -3.82
C SER A 33 -7.24 -3.36 -2.35
N GLN A 34 -7.89 -2.43 -1.64
CA GLN A 34 -7.75 -2.28 -0.18
C GLN A 34 -8.33 -3.46 0.61
N PHE A 35 -9.09 -4.33 -0.06
CA PHE A 35 -9.70 -5.52 0.54
C PHE A 35 -8.82 -6.77 0.42
N GLU A 36 -7.60 -6.62 -0.10
CA GLU A 36 -6.63 -7.69 -0.29
C GLU A 36 -5.45 -7.56 0.69
N GLY A 37 -4.83 -8.70 1.00
CA GLY A 37 -3.59 -8.76 1.79
C GLY A 37 -2.35 -8.66 0.90
N MET A 38 -1.24 -8.19 1.47
CA MET A 38 0.07 -8.27 0.83
C MET A 38 0.66 -9.68 0.99
N PHE A 39 1.25 -10.20 -0.08
CA PHE A 39 1.92 -11.50 -0.07
C PHE A 39 3.43 -11.32 -0.18
N LEU A 40 4.17 -11.96 0.72
CA LEU A 40 5.63 -12.00 0.70
C LEU A 40 6.13 -13.27 0.02
N SER A 41 7.33 -13.21 -0.56
CA SER A 41 8.04 -14.37 -1.09
C SER A 41 9.41 -14.52 -0.46
N THR A 42 10.00 -15.70 -0.53
CA THR A 42 11.37 -15.97 -0.07
C THR A 42 12.44 -15.28 -0.92
N ALA A 43 12.06 -14.71 -2.07
CA ALA A 43 12.95 -13.93 -2.92
C ALA A 43 13.09 -12.47 -2.46
N HIS A 44 12.16 -11.96 -1.64
CA HIS A 44 12.26 -10.59 -1.13
C HIS A 44 13.46 -10.46 -0.19
N THR A 45 14.22 -9.41 -0.40
CA THR A 45 15.38 -9.03 0.40
C THR A 45 15.01 -7.93 1.40
N LYS A 46 15.89 -7.67 2.38
CA LYS A 46 15.75 -6.50 3.25
C LYS A 46 15.72 -5.19 2.46
N GLU A 47 16.51 -5.10 1.39
CA GLU A 47 16.55 -3.92 0.53
C GLU A 47 15.20 -3.67 -0.15
N ASP A 48 14.50 -4.73 -0.59
CA ASP A 48 13.15 -4.59 -1.17
C ASP A 48 12.15 -4.04 -0.15
N ILE A 49 12.27 -4.47 1.12
CA ILE A 49 11.45 -3.96 2.22
C ILE A 49 11.75 -2.48 2.48
N GLU A 50 13.03 -2.10 2.60
CA GLU A 50 13.42 -0.70 2.83
C GLU A 50 12.98 0.22 1.68
N LYS A 51 13.12 -0.24 0.42
CA LYS A 51 12.61 0.49 -0.75
C LYS A 51 11.10 0.66 -0.70
N THR A 52 10.39 -0.40 -0.30
CA THR A 52 8.93 -0.36 -0.16
C THR A 52 8.52 0.64 0.92
N LEU A 53 9.16 0.62 2.09
CA LEU A 53 8.88 1.56 3.19
C LEU A 53 9.12 3.01 2.75
N HIS A 54 10.28 3.28 2.14
CA HIS A 54 10.59 4.61 1.63
C HIS A 54 9.55 5.11 0.61
N ALA A 55 9.09 4.22 -0.28
CA ALA A 55 8.08 4.57 -1.27
C ALA A 55 6.73 4.93 -0.64
N PHE A 56 6.36 4.25 0.46
CA PHE A 56 5.17 4.60 1.25
C PHE A 56 5.32 5.97 1.91
N ASP A 57 6.47 6.27 2.54
CA ASP A 57 6.72 7.57 3.17
C ASP A 57 6.58 8.71 2.15
N VAL A 58 7.24 8.57 0.99
CA VAL A 58 7.17 9.55 -0.11
C VAL A 58 5.74 9.70 -0.63
N ALA A 59 5.01 8.59 -0.82
CA ALA A 59 3.64 8.64 -1.32
C ALA A 59 2.70 9.32 -0.34
N LEU A 60 2.78 9.02 0.97
CA LEU A 60 1.94 9.62 1.98
C LEU A 60 2.24 11.13 2.14
N GLU A 61 3.51 11.52 2.12
CA GLU A 61 3.91 12.94 2.14
C GLU A 61 3.28 13.71 0.97
N ARG A 62 3.33 13.17 -0.25
CA ARG A 62 2.71 13.78 -1.45
C ARG A 62 1.19 13.89 -1.36
N LEU A 63 0.54 12.93 -0.70
CA LEU A 63 -0.90 12.91 -0.48
C LEU A 63 -1.32 13.74 0.73
N GLY A 64 -0.38 14.40 1.41
CA GLY A 64 -0.64 15.23 2.59
C GLY A 64 -1.16 14.42 3.78
N LYS A 65 -0.67 13.18 3.93
CA LYS A 65 -1.02 12.25 5.01
C LYS A 65 0.11 12.07 6.00
#